data_AF-X0Y3J2-F1
#
_entry.id   AF-X0Y3J2-F1
#
_cell.length_a   1.000
_cell.length_b   1.000
_cell.length_c   1.000
_cell.angle_alpha   90.00
_cell.angle_beta   90.00
_cell.angle_gamma   90.00
#
_symmetry.space_group_name_H-M   'P 1'
#
loop_
_entity.id
_entity.type
_entity.pdbx_description
1 polymer ?
#
loop_
_entity_poly.entity_id
_entity_poly.type
_entity_poly.pdbx_seq_one_letter_code
_entity_poly.pdbx_strand_id
1 'polypeptide(L)' 'MSEPSKGTYALVLHLECRAEITIGKLGTFTFPAGYYLYVGSALGPGALEARLA' A
#
# COMPACT_ATOMS: atom_id res chain seq x y z
N MET A 1 -16.20 -4.48 -19.67
CA MET A 1 -15.19 -4.45 -18.59
C MET A 1 -15.56 -5.51 -17.58
N SER A 2 -14.66 -6.44 -17.27
CA SER A 2 -14.86 -7.43 -16.21
C SER A 2 -14.93 -6.71 -14.86
N GLU A 3 -15.82 -7.13 -13.97
CA GLU A 3 -15.88 -6.56 -12.62
C GLU A 3 -14.52 -6.72 -11.92
N PRO A 4 -14.06 -5.71 -11.15
CA PRO A 4 -12.88 -5.86 -10.32
C PRO A 4 -13.08 -7.06 -9.38
N SER A 5 -12.14 -8.01 -9.42
CA SER A 5 -12.24 -9.24 -8.63
C SER A 5 -12.30 -8.90 -7.14
N LYS A 6 -13.41 -9.21 -6.49
CA LYS A 6 -13.56 -9.13 -5.03
C LYS A 6 -12.53 -10.05 -4.38
N GLY A 7 -11.89 -9.59 -3.32
CA GLY A 7 -10.87 -10.37 -2.62
C GLY A 7 -9.92 -9.52 -1.78
N THR A 8 -8.73 -10.07 -1.53
CA THR A 8 -7.62 -9.40 -0.84
C THR A 8 -6.51 -9.19 -1.84
N TYR A 9 -5.84 -8.04 -1.78
CA TYR A 9 -4.64 -7.76 -2.56
C TYR A 9 -3.49 -7.38 -1.63
N ALA A 10 -2.27 -7.53 -2.14
CA ALA A 10 -1.06 -7.02 -1.51
C ALA A 10 -0.30 -6.16 -2.53
N LEU A 11 0.07 -4.94 -2.15
CA LEU A 11 1.04 -4.14 -2.89
C LEU A 11 2.43 -4.43 -2.32
N VAL A 12 3.37 -4.75 -3.20
CA VAL A 12 4.79 -4.91 -2.86
C VAL A 12 5.49 -3.58 -3.13
N LEU A 13 5.99 -2.96 -2.08
CA LEU A 13 6.70 -1.68 -2.13
C LEU A 13 8.17 -1.94 -1.82
N HIS A 14 9.07 -1.48 -2.69
CA HIS A 14 10.50 -1.56 -2.46
C HIS A 14 11.04 -0.20 -2.02
N LEU A 15 11.69 -0.16 -0.86
CA LEU A 15 12.39 1.00 -0.36
C LEU A 15 13.89 0.74 -0.43
N GLU A 16 14.56 1.41 -1.37
CA GLU A 16 15.97 1.15 -1.71
C GLU A 16 16.94 1.48 -0.57
N CYS A 17 16.63 2.49 0.24
CA CYS A 17 17.47 2.96 1.34
C CYS A 17 16.61 3.39 2.53
N ARG A 18 17.22 3.43 3.72
CA ARG A 18 16.54 3.91 4.93
C ARG A 18 15.98 5.32 4.70
N ALA A 19 14.73 5.55 5.08
CA ALA A 19 14.06 6.85 4.94
C ALA A 19 13.31 7.24 6.22
N GLU A 20 13.17 8.54 6.47
CA GLU A 20 12.19 9.05 7.43
C GLU A 20 10.90 9.39 6.69
N ILE A 21 9.78 8.79 7.11
CA ILE A 21 8.50 8.92 6.45
C ILE A 21 7.45 9.39 7.46
N THR A 22 6.74 10.47 7.12
CA THR A 22 5.63 10.98 7.93
C THR A 22 4.33 10.28 7.54
N ILE A 23 3.75 9.54 8.49
CA ILE A 23 2.49 8.82 8.32
C ILE A 23 1.34 9.64 8.92
N GLY A 24 0.93 10.69 8.21
CA GLY A 24 -0.18 11.55 8.61
C GLY A 24 -0.11 11.97 10.09
N LYS A 25 -1.19 11.74 10.85
CA LYS A 25 -1.26 12.05 12.29
C LYS A 25 -0.47 11.09 13.19
N LEU A 26 0.02 9.96 12.67
CA LEU A 26 0.80 9.00 13.46
C LEU A 26 2.22 9.52 13.74
N GLY A 27 2.70 10.49 12.95
CA GLY A 27 4.00 11.11 13.11
C GLY A 27 5.04 10.61 12.11
N THR A 28 6.30 10.89 12.39
CA THR A 28 7.45 10.56 11.54
C THR A 28 8.19 9.37 12.10
N PHE A 29 8.48 8.39 11.23
CA PHE A 29 9.16 7.15 11.61
C PHE A 29 10.34 6.90 10.68
N THR A 30 11.37 6.26 11.22
CA THR A 30 12.43 5.66 10.41
C THR A 30 11.93 4.34 9.81
N PHE A 31 12.00 4.22 8.49
CA PHE A 31 11.77 3.01 7.73
C PHE A 31 13.12 2.45 7.24
N PRO A 32 13.52 1.24 7.66
CA PRO A 32 14.67 0.54 7.08
C PRO A 32 14.54 0.29 5.58
N ALA A 33 15.66 0.11 4.87
CA ALA A 33 15.62 -0.37 3.49
C ALA A 33 15.00 -1.78 3.43
N GLY A 34 14.27 -2.09 2.37
CA GLY A 34 13.69 -3.41 2.15
C GLY A 34 12.32 -3.39 1.48
N TYR A 35 11.63 -4.52 1.56
CA TYR A 35 10.28 -4.69 1.01
C TYR A 35 9.22 -4.50 2.08
N TYR A 36 8.17 -3.75 1.72
CA TYR A 36 6.99 -3.51 2.53
C TYR A 36 5.75 -4.02 1.81
N LEU A 37 4.83 -4.59 2.59
CA LEU A 37 3.56 -5.09 2.07
C LEU A 37 2.41 -4.22 2.59
N TYR A 38 1.64 -3.67 1.66
CA TYR A 38 0.33 -3.09 1.98
C TYR A 38 -0.75 -4.10 1.61
N VAL A 39 -1.45 -4.63 2.62
CA VAL A 39 -2.52 -5.61 2.43
C VAL A 39 -3.86 -4.89 2.53
N GLY A 40 -4.68 -5.04 1.48
CA GLY A 40 -5.95 -4.34 1.35
C GLY A 40 -7.09 -5.24 0.89
N SER A 41 -8.33 -4.77 1.13
CA SER A 41 -9.56 -5.42 0.69
C SER A 41 -10.06 -4.79 -0.61
N ALA A 42 -10.42 -5.63 -1.58
CA ALA A 42 -11.09 -5.26 -2.83
C ALA A 42 -12.63 -5.34 -2.72
N LEU A 43 -13.19 -5.32 -1.51
CA LEU A 43 -14.64 -5.40 -1.27
C LEU A 43 -15.37 -4.05 -1.43
N GLY A 44 -14.64 -2.93 -1.41
CA GLY A 44 -15.19 -1.58 -1.53
C GLY A 44 -15.07 -0.98 -2.94
N PRO A 45 -15.71 0.17 -3.21
CA PRO A 45 -15.61 0.87 -4.49
C PRO A 45 -14.16 1.16 -4.87
N GLY A 46 -13.81 0.92 -6.14
CA GLY A 46 -12.47 1.16 -6.67
C GLY A 46 -11.40 0.13 -6.32
N ALA A 47 -11.64 -0.74 -5.32
CA ALA A 47 -10.80 -1.89 -4.99
C ALA A 47 -9.28 -1.60 -5.02
N LEU A 48 -8.49 -2.37 -5.77
CA LEU A 48 -7.06 -2.19 -5.98
C LEU A 48 -6.74 -0.89 -6.73
N GLU A 49 -7.51 -0.58 -7.79
CA GLU A 49 -7.29 0.56 -8.67
C GLU A 49 -7.25 1.89 -7.90
N ALA A 50 -8.09 2.05 -6.87
CA ALA A 50 -8.10 3.25 -6.03
C ALA A 50 -6.85 3.43 -5.14
N ARG A 51 -5.88 2.51 -5.20
CA ARG A 51 -4.63 2.51 -4.41
C ARG A 51 -3.39 2.49 -5.31
N LEU A 52 -3.60 2.45 -6.62
CA LEU A 52 -2.57 2.66 -7.63
C LEU A 52 -2.60 4.13 -8.09
N ALA A 53 -1.47 4.65 -8.58
CA ALA A 53 -1.31 6.04 -9.03
C ALA A 53 -1.05 6.09 -10.55
#